data_AF-A0A7C2UUK4-F1
#
_entry.id   AF-A0A7C2UUK4-F1
#
_cell.length_a   1.000
_cell.length_b   1.000
_cell.length_c   1.000
_cell.angle_alpha   90.00
_cell.angle_beta   90.00
_cell.angle_gamma   90.00
#
_symmetry.space_group_name_H-M   'P 1'
#
loop_
_entity.id
_entity.type
_entity.pdbx_description
1 polymer ?
#
loop_
_entity_poly.entity_id
_entity_poly.type
_entity_poly.pdbx_seq_one_letter_code
_entity_poly.pdbx_strand_id
1 'polypeptide(L)'
;VGQGWELTIPVGRPARLEDVERAFNDRHEATYGFRLNRPIEVVTIRVFAVVRRVKPVFRPQRIGGEAKPRSFRKVLFDEWVEAPVYWRGDLPVGQVIEGPAVVEEYGSTVVVPPRWRVRAGEHLELTLSRR
;
A
#
# COMPACT_ATOMS: atom_id res chain seq x y z
N VAL A 1 -26.94 -32.74 -10.03
CA VAL A 1 -26.52 -31.69 -9.06
C VAL A 1 -25.16 -32.11 -8.54
N GLY A 2 -24.15 -31.25 -8.61
CA GLY A 2 -22.76 -31.62 -8.29
C GLY A 2 -21.71 -30.96 -9.18
N GLN A 3 -21.55 -29.65 -9.09
CA GLN A 3 -20.39 -28.95 -9.66
C GLN A 3 -19.82 -27.97 -8.64
N GLY A 4 -18.51 -28.05 -8.38
CA GLY A 4 -17.80 -27.38 -7.30
C GLY A 4 -17.27 -25.99 -7.66
N TRP A 5 -18.15 -25.07 -8.06
CA TRP A 5 -17.78 -23.66 -8.23
C TRP A 5 -18.91 -22.74 -7.80
N GLU A 6 -18.69 -22.01 -6.71
CA GLU A 6 -19.61 -21.01 -6.16
C GLU A 6 -19.00 -19.62 -6.40
N LEU A 7 -19.80 -18.67 -6.88
CA LEU A 7 -19.35 -17.29 -7.09
C LEU A 7 -20.03 -16.37 -6.09
N THR A 8 -19.21 -15.62 -5.33
CA THR A 8 -19.72 -14.53 -4.48
C THR A 8 -19.96 -13.30 -5.35
N ILE A 9 -21.18 -12.78 -5.28
CA ILE A 9 -21.59 -11.53 -5.95
C ILE A 9 -22.09 -10.51 -4.93
N PRO A 10 -21.81 -9.21 -5.15
CA PRO A 10 -22.46 -8.15 -4.37
C PRO A 10 -23.93 -8.06 -4.78
N VAL A 11 -24.81 -7.91 -3.79
CA VAL A 11 -26.25 -7.71 -4.01
C VAL A 11 -26.69 -6.38 -3.41
N GLY A 12 -27.55 -5.66 -4.14
CA GLY A 12 -28.14 -4.40 -3.67
C GLY A 12 -29.17 -4.61 -2.56
N ARG A 13 -29.64 -3.51 -1.97
CA ARG A 13 -30.82 -3.48 -1.11
C ARG A 13 -31.89 -2.54 -1.72
N PRO A 14 -33.11 -3.02 -2.01
CA PRO A 14 -33.54 -4.42 -1.91
C PRO A 14 -32.84 -5.32 -2.95
N ALA A 15 -32.66 -6.60 -2.62
CA ALA A 15 -32.13 -7.58 -3.56
C ALA A 15 -33.27 -8.11 -4.43
N ARG A 16 -33.25 -7.82 -5.72
CA ARG A 16 -34.22 -8.35 -6.70
C ARG A 16 -33.61 -9.58 -7.38
N LEU A 17 -34.41 -10.63 -7.61
CA LEU A 17 -33.91 -11.87 -8.20
C LEU A 17 -33.25 -11.65 -9.57
N GLU A 18 -33.85 -10.84 -10.44
CA GLU A 18 -33.31 -10.48 -11.75
C GLU A 18 -31.91 -9.83 -11.67
N ASP A 19 -31.66 -9.03 -10.63
CA ASP A 19 -30.36 -8.39 -10.40
C ASP A 19 -29.31 -9.39 -9.92
N VAL A 20 -29.72 -10.35 -9.08
CA VAL A 20 -28.87 -11.46 -8.60
C VAL A 20 -28.48 -12.36 -9.77
N GLU A 21 -29.45 -12.74 -10.61
CA GLU A 21 -29.22 -13.59 -11.79
C GLU A 21 -28.28 -12.92 -12.79
N ARG A 22 -28.52 -11.64 -13.09
CA ARG A 22 -27.65 -10.86 -13.98
C ARG A 22 -26.23 -10.76 -13.42
N ALA A 23 -26.08 -10.37 -12.15
CA ALA A 23 -24.78 -10.24 -11.51
C ALA A 23 -24.02 -11.57 -11.45
N PHE A 24 -24.71 -12.69 -11.21
CA PHE A 24 -24.10 -14.02 -11.23
C PHE A 24 -23.62 -14.38 -12.63
N ASN A 25 -24.46 -14.20 -13.66
CA ASN A 25 -24.11 -14.50 -15.05
C ASN A 25 -22.95 -13.65 -15.56
N ASP A 26 -22.95 -12.35 -15.27
CA ASP A 26 -21.85 -11.44 -15.62
C ASP A 26 -20.55 -11.86 -14.92
N ARG A 27 -20.63 -12.23 -13.64
CA ARG A 27 -19.45 -12.71 -12.88
C ARG A 27 -18.96 -14.06 -13.40
N HIS A 28 -19.86 -14.95 -13.79
CA HIS A 28 -19.55 -16.26 -14.34
C HIS A 28 -18.85 -16.12 -15.69
N GLU A 29 -19.37 -15.28 -16.59
CA GLU A 29 -18.75 -14.99 -17.88
C GLU A 29 -17.38 -14.33 -17.72
N ALA A 30 -17.23 -13.35 -16.80
CA ALA A 30 -15.94 -12.73 -16.52
C ALA A 30 -14.90 -13.71 -15.94
N THR A 31 -15.34 -14.76 -15.22
CA THR A 31 -14.45 -15.72 -14.56
C THR A 31 -14.11 -16.91 -15.45
N TYR A 32 -15.07 -17.38 -16.26
CA TYR A 32 -14.97 -18.63 -17.03
C TYR A 32 -15.10 -18.45 -18.55
N GLY A 33 -15.45 -17.25 -19.02
CA GLY A 33 -15.55 -16.92 -20.44
C GLY A 33 -16.85 -17.35 -21.13
N PHE A 34 -17.86 -17.83 -20.39
CA PHE A 34 -19.16 -18.21 -20.94
C PHE A 34 -20.28 -18.10 -19.89
N ARG A 35 -21.53 -18.16 -20.32
CA ARG A 35 -22.73 -18.23 -19.46
C ARG A 35 -23.37 -19.62 -19.55
N LEU A 36 -23.97 -20.06 -18.45
CA LEU A 36 -24.75 -21.30 -18.42
C LEU A 36 -26.25 -20.96 -18.48
N ASN A 37 -26.97 -21.56 -19.41
CA ASN A 37 -28.44 -21.50 -19.43
C ASN A 37 -29.02 -22.59 -18.51
N ARG A 38 -28.81 -22.44 -17.20
CA ARG A 38 -29.28 -23.35 -16.16
C ARG A 38 -29.78 -22.56 -14.94
N PRO A 39 -30.69 -23.13 -14.12
CA PRO A 39 -31.11 -22.50 -12.89
C PRO A 39 -29.91 -22.17 -11.98
N ILE A 40 -29.95 -20.99 -11.36
CA ILE A 40 -28.96 -20.55 -10.37
C ILE A 40 -29.43 -21.00 -8.99
N GLU A 41 -28.52 -21.56 -8.19
CA GLU A 41 -28.77 -21.98 -6.82
C GLU A 41 -28.05 -21.06 -5.83
N VAL A 42 -28.78 -20.50 -4.86
CA VAL A 42 -28.20 -19.68 -3.78
C VAL A 42 -27.83 -20.59 -2.62
N VAL A 43 -26.53 -20.83 -2.48
CA VAL A 43 -25.98 -21.72 -1.44
C VAL A 43 -25.60 -21.00 -0.14
N THR A 44 -25.31 -19.70 -0.19
CA THR A 44 -24.91 -18.91 0.99
C THR A 44 -25.23 -17.43 0.83
N ILE A 45 -25.77 -16.81 1.89
CA ILE A 45 -25.96 -15.36 1.99
C ILE A 45 -24.99 -14.81 3.04
N ARG A 46 -24.15 -13.85 2.65
CA ARG A 46 -23.17 -13.19 3.54
C ARG A 46 -23.61 -11.76 3.84
N VAL A 47 -23.64 -11.40 5.12
CA VAL A 47 -23.97 -10.04 5.59
C VAL A 47 -22.81 -9.50 6.42
N PHE A 48 -22.38 -8.28 6.12
CA PHE A 48 -21.41 -7.55 6.93
C PHE A 48 -21.99 -6.19 7.31
N ALA A 49 -21.62 -5.70 8.50
CA ALA A 49 -21.96 -4.36 8.96
C ALA A 49 -20.67 -3.53 9.08
N VAL A 50 -20.69 -2.32 8.52
CA VAL A 50 -19.56 -1.38 8.60
C VAL A 50 -19.94 -0.24 9.51
N VAL A 51 -19.18 -0.06 10.59
CA VAL A 51 -19.29 1.12 11.47
C VAL A 51 -18.16 2.07 11.13
N ARG A 52 -18.50 3.32 10.77
CA ARG A 52 -17.48 4.35 10.54
C ARG A 52 -16.78 4.66 11.88
N ARG A 53 -15.46 4.58 11.88
CA ARG A 53 -14.61 5.07 12.98
C ARG A 53 -13.80 6.26 12.52
N VAL A 54 -13.37 7.08 13.46
CA VAL A 54 -12.42 8.16 13.21
C VAL A 54 -11.14 7.53 12.64
N LYS A 55 -10.76 7.95 11.44
CA LYS A 55 -9.50 7.52 10.82
C LYS A 55 -8.36 8.33 11.44
N PRO A 56 -7.16 7.74 11.62
CA PRO A 56 -5.96 8.51 11.90
C PRO A 56 -5.77 9.59 10.84
N VAL A 57 -5.44 10.80 11.27
CA VAL A 57 -5.14 11.91 10.36
C VAL A 57 -3.62 12.04 10.29
N PHE A 58 -3.08 12.03 9.08
CA PHE A 58 -1.67 12.36 8.87
C PHE A 58 -1.45 13.83 9.20
N ARG A 59 -0.45 14.12 10.04
CA ARG A 59 -0.12 15.51 10.39
C ARG A 59 0.61 16.16 9.23
N PRO A 60 0.36 17.46 8.95
CA PRO A 60 1.15 18.23 8.01
C PRO A 60 2.63 18.15 8.37
N GLN A 61 3.46 17.95 7.36
CA GLN A 61 4.91 17.87 7.52
C GLN A 61 5.58 19.20 7.18
N ARG A 62 6.79 19.39 7.69
CA ARG A 62 7.58 20.59 7.41
C ARG A 62 7.85 20.68 5.91
N ILE A 63 7.54 21.83 5.32
CA ILE A 63 7.87 22.16 3.92
C ILE A 63 8.98 23.21 3.93
N GLY A 64 9.98 23.02 3.06
CA GLY A 64 11.09 23.95 2.91
C GLY A 64 12.19 23.83 3.98
N GLY A 65 13.35 24.38 3.65
CA GLY A 65 14.60 24.13 4.36
C GLY A 65 15.24 22.79 3.95
N GLU A 66 16.36 22.47 4.60
CA GLU A 66 17.11 21.24 4.38
C GLU A 66 17.57 20.68 5.73
N ALA A 67 17.23 19.44 6.01
CA ALA A 67 17.76 18.70 7.14
C ALA A 67 19.22 18.37 6.88
N LYS A 68 20.06 18.58 7.90
CA LYS A 68 21.47 18.18 7.88
C LYS A 68 21.63 16.82 8.57
N PRO A 69 22.70 16.06 8.23
CA PRO A 69 23.05 14.86 8.99
C PRO A 69 23.22 15.21 10.48
N ARG A 70 22.67 14.37 11.37
CA ARG A 70 22.89 14.49 12.81
C ARG A 70 24.24 13.94 13.24
N SER A 71 24.75 12.96 12.48
CA SER A 71 26.06 12.37 12.71
C SER A 71 26.58 11.73 11.42
N PHE A 72 27.79 11.19 11.48
CA PHE A 72 28.38 10.35 10.45
C PHE A 72 28.78 9.02 11.08
N ARG A 73 28.63 7.92 10.34
CA ARG A 73 28.95 6.58 10.84
C ARG A 73 29.63 5.79 9.73
N LYS A 74 30.68 5.05 10.08
CA LYS A 74 31.26 4.05 9.17
C LYS A 74 30.28 2.91 8.96
N VAL A 75 29.90 2.70 7.70
CA VAL A 75 29.00 1.63 7.24
C VAL A 75 29.74 0.82 6.19
N LEU A 76 29.66 -0.49 6.29
CA LEU A 76 30.25 -1.40 5.31
C LEU A 76 29.24 -1.68 4.20
N PHE A 77 29.57 -1.31 2.96
CA PHE A 77 28.92 -1.80 1.75
C PHE A 77 29.90 -2.77 1.05
N ASP A 78 30.34 -2.46 -0.17
CA ASP A 78 31.48 -3.14 -0.80
C ASP A 78 32.81 -2.73 -0.14
N GLU A 79 32.86 -1.52 0.41
CA GLU A 79 33.96 -0.97 1.19
C GLU A 79 33.41 -0.20 2.41
N TRP A 80 34.29 0.13 3.37
CA TRP A 80 33.91 0.96 4.50
C TRP A 80 33.74 2.41 4.03
N VAL A 81 32.53 2.94 4.16
CA VAL A 81 32.20 4.33 3.81
C VAL A 81 31.73 5.08 5.04
N GLU A 82 32.21 6.31 5.20
CA GLU A 82 31.64 7.24 6.19
C GLU A 82 30.32 7.81 5.64
N ALA A 83 29.20 7.27 6.13
CA ALA A 83 27.87 7.64 5.67
C ALA A 83 27.24 8.69 6.59
N PRO A 84 26.62 9.75 6.04
CA PRO A 84 25.80 10.67 6.82
C PRO A 84 24.58 9.96 7.39
N VAL A 85 24.27 10.25 8.64
CA VAL A 85 23.10 9.72 9.36
C VAL A 85 22.11 10.84 9.59
N TYR A 86 20.94 10.74 8.97
CA TYR A 86 19.83 11.67 9.11
C TYR A 86 18.81 11.13 10.11
N TRP A 87 18.10 12.03 10.79
CA TRP A 87 16.92 11.68 11.55
C TRP A 87 15.66 11.90 10.71
N ARG A 88 14.83 10.86 10.55
CA ARG A 88 13.65 10.92 9.68
C ARG A 88 12.72 12.08 10.02
N GLY A 89 12.53 12.37 11.31
CA GLY A 89 11.66 13.44 11.78
C GLY A 89 12.12 14.85 11.44
N ASP A 90 13.38 15.03 11.03
CA ASP A 90 13.93 16.33 10.64
C ASP A 90 13.74 16.59 9.14
N LEU A 91 13.48 15.56 8.33
CA LEU A 91 13.39 15.64 6.89
C LEU A 91 12.14 16.45 6.46
N PRO A 92 12.30 17.60 5.79
CA PRO A 92 11.20 18.29 5.17
C PRO A 92 10.69 17.52 3.94
N VAL A 93 9.42 17.73 3.62
CA VAL A 93 8.77 17.17 2.43
C VAL A 93 9.57 17.55 1.18
N GLY A 94 9.86 16.55 0.36
CA GLY A 94 10.55 16.70 -0.92
C GLY A 94 12.06 16.65 -0.85
N GLN A 95 12.69 16.65 0.33
CA GLN A 95 14.14 16.51 0.43
C GLN A 95 14.58 15.15 -0.14
N VAL A 96 15.63 15.20 -0.96
CA VAL A 96 16.28 14.04 -1.55
C VAL A 96 17.65 13.88 -0.90
N ILE A 97 17.97 12.66 -0.48
CA ILE A 97 19.28 12.29 0.04
C ILE A 97 19.87 11.26 -0.90
N GLU A 98 21.04 11.57 -1.45
CA GLU A 98 21.83 10.65 -2.27
C GLU A 98 22.58 9.66 -1.35
N GLY A 99 22.57 8.38 -1.74
CA GLY A 99 23.34 7.35 -1.06
C GLY A 99 24.82 7.37 -1.45
N PRO A 100 25.72 6.83 -0.61
CA PRO A 100 25.45 6.08 0.61
C PRO A 100 25.03 6.97 1.79
N ALA A 101 23.92 6.63 2.45
CA ALA A 101 23.41 7.35 3.61
C ALA A 101 22.58 6.43 4.53
N VAL A 102 22.34 6.86 5.77
CA VAL A 102 21.45 6.19 6.72
C VAL A 102 20.39 7.18 7.20
N VAL A 103 19.13 6.75 7.25
CA VAL A 103 18.04 7.50 7.85
C VAL A 103 17.50 6.71 9.04
N GLU A 104 17.68 7.24 10.24
CA GLU A 104 17.24 6.61 11.48
C GLU A 104 15.90 7.20 11.97
N GLU A 105 15.12 6.36 12.63
CA GLU A 105 13.98 6.74 13.45
C GLU A 105 13.92 5.89 14.71
N TYR A 106 13.03 6.24 15.64
CA TYR A 106 12.95 5.56 16.94
C TYR A 106 12.78 4.03 16.85
N GLY A 107 12.08 3.53 15.83
CA GLY A 107 11.77 2.10 15.67
C GLY A 107 12.31 1.46 14.39
N SER A 108 13.13 2.16 13.60
CA SER A 108 13.61 1.65 12.31
C SER A 108 14.86 2.37 11.83
N THR A 109 15.55 1.74 10.89
CA THR A 109 16.71 2.30 10.21
C THR A 109 16.62 1.98 8.73
N VAL A 110 16.63 3.02 7.90
CA VAL A 110 16.63 2.91 6.44
C VAL A 110 18.05 3.15 5.93
N VAL A 111 18.64 2.14 5.31
CA VAL A 111 19.93 2.25 4.63
C VAL A 111 19.69 2.65 3.17
N VAL A 112 20.36 3.69 2.71
CA VAL A 112 20.34 4.16 1.32
C VAL A 112 21.68 3.77 0.68
N PRO A 113 21.74 2.71 -0.15
CA PRO A 113 23.01 2.22 -0.69
C PRO A 113 23.64 3.17 -1.73
N PRO A 114 24.90 2.93 -2.14
CA PRO A 114 25.48 3.61 -3.29
C PRO A 114 24.62 3.45 -4.55
N ARG A 115 24.51 4.52 -5.37
CA ARG A 115 23.64 4.60 -6.57
C ARG A 115 22.14 4.48 -6.28
N TRP A 116 21.74 4.68 -5.05
CA TRP A 116 20.35 4.90 -4.67
C TRP A 116 20.19 6.31 -4.13
N ARG A 117 18.94 6.76 -4.09
CA ARG A 117 18.52 7.95 -3.36
C ARG A 117 17.24 7.65 -2.60
N VAL A 118 17.00 8.43 -1.58
CA VAL A 118 15.72 8.43 -0.85
C VAL A 118 15.09 9.81 -0.94
N ARG A 119 13.77 9.86 -1.10
CA ARG A 119 12.98 11.10 -1.06
C ARG A 119 11.96 11.03 0.08
N ALA A 120 11.88 12.09 0.88
CA ALA A 120 10.83 12.27 1.88
C ALA A 120 9.54 12.79 1.20
N GLY A 121 8.42 12.11 1.44
CA GLY A 121 7.12 12.48 0.90
C GLY A 121 6.21 13.22 1.89
N GLU A 122 4.97 13.45 1.50
CA GLU A 122 4.03 14.33 2.23
C GLU A 122 3.48 13.71 3.53
N HIS A 123 3.52 12.38 3.63
CA HIS A 123 3.03 11.61 4.77
C HIS A 123 4.18 10.94 5.55
N LEU A 124 5.38 11.53 5.48
CA LEU A 124 6.63 11.00 6.02
C LEU A 124 7.12 9.70 5.37
N GLU A 125 6.48 9.23 4.30
CA GLU A 125 6.96 8.09 3.53
C GLU A 125 8.36 8.38 2.98
N LEU A 126 9.18 7.33 2.95
CA LEU A 126 10.50 7.37 2.34
C LEU A 126 10.45 6.52 1.08
N THR A 127 10.62 7.14 -0.08
CA THR A 127 10.67 6.43 -1.37
C THR A 127 12.12 6.24 -1.78
N LEU A 128 12.55 4.99 -1.88
CA LEU A 128 13.86 4.64 -2.42
C LEU A 128 13.76 4.39 -3.92
N SER A 129 14.71 4.94 -4.66
CA SER A 129 14.85 4.69 -6.10
C SER A 129 16.30 4.49 -6.47
N ARG A 130 16.56 3.57 -7.40
CA ARG A 130 17.88 3.42 -8.02
C ARG A 130 18.11 4.56 -9.01
N ARG A 131 19.33 5.08 -9.04
CA ARG A 131 19.80 6.03 -10.04
C ARG A 131 20.07 5.33 -11.37
#